data_AF-A0A933BF69-F1
#
_entry.id   AF-A0A933BF69-F1
#
_cell.length_a   1.000
_cell.length_b   1.000
_cell.length_c   1.000
_cell.angle_alpha   90.00
_cell.angle_beta   90.00
_cell.angle_gamma   90.00
#
_symmetry.space_group_name_H-M   'P 1'
#
loop_
_entity.id
_entity.type
_entity.pdbx_description
1 polymer ?
#
loop_
_entity_poly.entity_id
_entity_poly.type
_entity_poly.pdbx_seq_one_letter_code
_entity_poly.pdbx_strand_id
1 'polypeptide(L)'
;MIAKISLFMILGAPVVASDMQADQAGHFCGFSYRFESYGFGVAEGYTGEKLPAPLLDPGCFQIGRRDGVELKKRYGSSEACAEAFKAGQSQGIAGEELLIGSPSDCSHFGYRFGRSFLTAYARQGAEEKVGASCVEAYRLGRAHGLADRAMTPPSGRKESVCYMAAHSEAKLLPD
;
A
#
# COMPACT_ATOMS: atom_id res chain seq x y z
N MET A 1 -15.36 67.85 -4.81
CA MET A 1 -15.89 66.59 -4.27
C MET A 1 -14.83 65.52 -4.46
N ILE A 2 -14.38 64.91 -3.36
CA ILE A 2 -13.23 64.00 -3.29
C ILE A 2 -13.74 62.56 -3.39
N ALA A 3 -13.38 61.83 -4.44
CA ALA A 3 -13.64 60.39 -4.53
C ALA A 3 -12.40 59.63 -4.04
N LYS A 4 -12.52 59.00 -2.86
CA LYS A 4 -11.53 58.10 -2.27
C LYS A 4 -11.46 56.80 -3.09
N ILE A 5 -10.30 56.53 -3.70
CA ILE A 5 -9.98 55.22 -4.29
C ILE A 5 -9.34 54.39 -3.17
N SER A 6 -10.05 53.35 -2.71
CA SER A 6 -9.52 52.37 -1.77
C SER A 6 -8.85 51.24 -2.56
N LEU A 7 -7.52 51.20 -2.52
CA LEU A 7 -6.69 50.16 -3.12
C LEU A 7 -6.62 48.97 -2.16
N PHE A 8 -7.37 47.90 -2.43
CA PHE A 8 -7.24 46.62 -1.73
C PHE A 8 -6.12 45.80 -2.41
N MET A 9 -4.91 45.84 -1.85
CA MET A 9 -3.87 44.86 -2.17
C MET A 9 -4.20 43.54 -1.47
N ILE A 10 -4.77 42.58 -2.20
CA ILE A 10 -4.84 41.20 -1.76
C ILE A 10 -3.49 40.57 -2.08
N LEU A 11 -2.62 40.49 -1.07
CA LEU A 11 -1.43 39.65 -1.06
C LEU A 11 -1.88 38.18 -1.13
N GLY A 12 -1.83 37.61 -2.33
CA GLY A 12 -2.01 36.18 -2.55
C GLY A 12 -0.83 35.42 -1.95
N ALA A 13 -1.00 34.90 -0.74
CA ALA A 13 -0.09 33.91 -0.19
C ALA A 13 -0.19 32.62 -1.03
N PRO A 14 0.92 32.03 -1.50
CA PRO A 14 0.87 30.69 -2.08
C PRO A 14 0.45 29.73 -0.97
N VAL A 15 -0.73 29.15 -1.14
CA VAL A 15 -1.22 28.03 -0.34
C VAL A 15 -0.30 26.84 -0.63
N VAL A 16 0.75 26.66 0.18
CA VAL A 16 1.48 25.39 0.29
C VAL A 16 0.61 24.43 1.11
N ALA A 17 -0.46 23.94 0.48
CA ALA A 17 -1.17 22.76 0.94
C ALA A 17 -0.66 21.58 0.12
N SER A 18 0.40 20.91 0.58
CA SER A 18 0.92 19.75 -0.17
C SER A 18 1.30 18.54 0.68
N ASP A 19 1.49 18.67 1.99
CA ASP A 19 2.04 17.53 2.75
C ASP A 19 1.07 16.84 3.73
N MET A 20 -0.12 17.40 3.99
CA MET A 20 -1.08 16.82 4.95
C MET A 20 -2.19 15.93 4.34
N GLN A 21 -2.18 15.68 3.04
CA GLN A 21 -3.19 14.81 2.40
C GLN A 21 -2.75 13.34 2.23
N ALA A 22 -1.45 13.03 2.38
CA ALA A 22 -0.96 11.66 2.25
C ALA A 22 -1.34 10.78 3.46
N ASP A 23 -1.54 11.37 4.63
CA ASP A 23 -1.81 10.61 5.87
C ASP A 23 -3.31 10.27 6.06
N GLN A 24 -4.23 11.10 5.52
CA GLN A 24 -5.67 10.80 5.57
C GLN A 24 -6.10 9.65 4.64
N ALA A 25 -5.36 9.40 3.54
CA ALA A 25 -5.59 8.24 2.69
C ALA A 25 -5.29 6.91 3.44
N GLY A 26 -4.47 6.97 4.50
CA GLY A 26 -4.12 5.83 5.34
C GLY A 26 -5.33 5.15 6.00
N HIS A 27 -6.41 5.89 6.29
CA HIS A 27 -7.60 5.32 6.92
C HIS A 27 -8.55 4.62 5.95
N PHE A 28 -8.72 5.13 4.73
CA PHE A 28 -9.67 4.54 3.78
C PHE A 28 -9.11 3.29 3.07
N CYS A 29 -7.81 3.31 2.77
CA CYS A 29 -7.13 2.23 2.06
C CYS A 29 -6.26 1.36 2.98
N GLY A 30 -6.36 1.51 4.30
CA GLY A 30 -5.46 0.85 5.25
C GLY A 30 -5.73 -0.64 5.51
N PHE A 31 -6.79 -1.23 4.97
CA PHE A 31 -7.24 -2.58 5.34
C PHE A 31 -7.65 -3.44 4.14
N SER A 32 -7.40 -4.75 4.24
CA SER A 32 -7.89 -5.80 3.32
C SER A 32 -7.56 -5.51 1.84
N TYR A 33 -8.46 -5.89 0.92
CA TYR A 33 -8.32 -5.71 -0.52
C TYR A 33 -8.17 -4.24 -0.94
N ARG A 34 -8.55 -3.28 -0.09
CA ARG A 34 -8.30 -1.85 -0.34
C ARG A 34 -6.83 -1.50 -0.19
N PHE A 35 -6.16 -2.04 0.83
CA PHE A 35 -4.71 -1.91 0.99
C PHE A 35 -3.97 -2.57 -0.16
N GLU A 36 -4.49 -3.70 -0.64
CA GLU A 36 -3.93 -4.36 -1.81
C GLU A 36 -4.08 -3.51 -3.07
N SER A 37 -5.29 -3.07 -3.35
CA SER A 37 -5.60 -2.19 -4.48
C SER A 37 -4.71 -0.95 -4.47
N TYR A 38 -4.51 -0.34 -3.30
CA TYR A 38 -3.58 0.77 -3.14
C TYR A 38 -2.14 0.39 -3.51
N GLY A 39 -1.59 -0.69 -2.95
CA GLY A 39 -0.21 -1.12 -3.23
C GLY A 39 0.02 -1.49 -4.70
N PHE A 40 -0.93 -2.17 -5.34
CA PHE A 40 -0.88 -2.45 -6.79
C PHE A 40 -0.95 -1.16 -7.61
N GLY A 41 -1.82 -0.22 -7.21
CA GLY A 41 -1.90 1.10 -7.82
C GLY A 41 -0.58 1.86 -7.74
N VAL A 42 0.04 1.92 -6.56
CA VAL A 42 1.36 2.53 -6.34
C VAL A 42 2.40 1.97 -7.32
N ALA A 43 2.48 0.64 -7.41
CA ALA A 43 3.44 0.00 -8.29
C ALA A 43 3.16 0.30 -9.77
N GLU A 44 1.89 0.27 -10.22
CA GLU A 44 1.52 0.65 -11.60
C GLU A 44 1.89 2.12 -11.88
N GLY A 45 1.59 3.03 -10.95
CA GLY A 45 1.88 4.45 -11.10
C GLY A 45 3.38 4.75 -11.19
N TYR A 46 4.18 4.07 -10.37
CA TYR A 46 5.63 4.25 -10.33
C TYR A 46 6.33 3.62 -11.54
N THR A 47 6.05 2.34 -11.81
CA THR A 47 6.72 1.58 -12.88
C THR A 47 6.18 1.97 -14.26
N GLY A 48 4.88 2.28 -14.37
CA GLY A 48 4.16 2.39 -15.64
C GLY A 48 3.71 1.05 -16.21
N GLU A 49 3.99 -0.05 -15.53
CA GLU A 49 3.56 -1.40 -15.93
C GLU A 49 2.14 -1.65 -15.42
N LYS A 50 1.29 -2.23 -16.27
CA LYS A 50 -0.06 -2.63 -15.87
C LYS A 50 0.04 -3.80 -14.91
N LEU A 51 -0.47 -3.62 -13.70
CA LEU A 51 -0.47 -4.66 -12.67
C LEU A 51 -1.91 -4.98 -12.27
N PRO A 52 -2.48 -6.11 -12.73
CA PRO A 52 -3.86 -6.46 -12.39
C PRO A 52 -3.93 -6.84 -10.91
N ALA A 53 -4.55 -5.97 -10.10
CA ALA A 53 -4.87 -6.29 -8.72
C ALA A 53 -5.90 -7.44 -8.69
N PRO A 54 -5.64 -8.53 -7.94
CA PRO A 54 -6.57 -9.65 -7.72
C PRO A 54 -8.02 -9.25 -7.43
N LEU A 55 -8.20 -8.34 -6.48
CA LEU A 55 -9.45 -7.67 -6.19
C LEU A 55 -9.19 -6.18 -6.29
N LEU A 56 -10.12 -5.46 -6.92
CA LEU A 56 -9.96 -4.05 -7.24
C LEU A 56 -10.98 -3.21 -6.49
N ASP A 57 -10.51 -2.40 -5.55
CA ASP A 57 -11.19 -1.18 -5.10
C ASP A 57 -10.73 -0.03 -6.01
N PRO A 58 -11.57 0.47 -6.92
CA PRO A 58 -11.14 1.49 -7.89
C PRO A 58 -10.67 2.78 -7.22
N GLY A 59 -11.26 3.16 -6.08
CA GLY A 59 -10.88 4.36 -5.35
C GLY A 59 -9.45 4.23 -4.81
N CYS A 60 -9.18 3.17 -4.05
CA CYS A 60 -7.87 2.94 -3.48
C CYS A 60 -6.80 2.67 -4.53
N PHE A 61 -7.13 1.97 -5.62
CA PHE A 61 -6.21 1.79 -6.74
C PHE A 61 -5.81 3.11 -7.39
N GLN A 62 -6.78 4.01 -7.68
CA GLN A 62 -6.48 5.30 -8.29
C GLN A 62 -5.67 6.21 -7.36
N ILE A 63 -5.96 6.20 -6.05
CA ILE A 63 -5.16 6.91 -5.04
C ILE A 63 -3.71 6.38 -5.07
N GLY A 64 -3.53 5.06 -4.99
CA GLY A 64 -2.20 4.44 -5.04
C GLY A 64 -1.46 4.81 -6.32
N ARG A 65 -2.13 4.73 -7.48
CA ARG A 65 -1.54 5.08 -8.77
C ARG A 65 -1.10 6.53 -8.85
N ARG A 66 -1.92 7.46 -8.34
CA ARG A 66 -1.53 8.88 -8.25
C ARG A 66 -0.27 9.04 -7.40
N ASP A 67 -0.21 8.39 -6.25
CA ASP A 67 0.94 8.47 -5.34
C ASP A 67 2.20 7.87 -5.99
N GLY A 68 2.08 6.76 -6.73
CA GLY A 68 3.19 6.16 -7.50
C GLY A 68 3.70 7.06 -8.63
N VAL A 69 2.80 7.76 -9.33
CA VAL A 69 3.17 8.75 -10.34
C VAL A 69 3.90 9.94 -9.70
N GLU A 70 3.44 10.40 -8.54
CA GLU A 70 4.10 11.48 -7.80
C GLU A 70 5.49 11.07 -7.30
N LEU A 71 5.63 9.84 -6.79
CA LEU A 71 6.91 9.26 -6.43
C LEU A 71 7.89 9.29 -7.61
N LYS A 72 7.43 8.88 -8.80
CA LYS A 72 8.21 8.91 -10.04
C LYS A 72 8.59 10.33 -10.46
N LYS A 73 7.71 11.32 -10.27
CA LYS A 73 8.02 12.73 -10.57
C LYS A 73 9.07 13.30 -9.61
N ARG A 74 8.94 13.02 -8.31
CA ARG A 74 9.82 13.53 -7.25
C ARG A 74 11.24 13.00 -7.36
N TYR A 75 11.40 11.70 -7.59
CA TYR A 75 12.70 11.03 -7.61
C TYR A 75 13.19 10.68 -9.02
N GLY A 76 12.42 11.01 -10.05
CA GLY A 76 12.67 10.59 -11.42
C GLY A 76 12.67 9.06 -11.58
N SER A 77 13.25 8.59 -12.67
CA SER A 77 13.67 7.19 -12.81
C SER A 77 15.08 6.98 -12.26
N SER A 78 15.42 7.65 -11.15
CA SER A 78 16.73 7.49 -10.53
C SER A 78 16.93 6.03 -10.14
N GLU A 79 18.11 5.50 -10.47
CA GLU A 79 18.49 4.12 -10.17
C GLU A 79 18.37 3.85 -8.66
N ALA A 80 18.81 4.79 -7.82
CA ALA A 80 18.70 4.69 -6.36
C ALA A 80 17.25 4.53 -5.85
N CYS A 81 16.28 5.26 -6.41
CA CYS A 81 14.87 5.09 -6.02
C CYS A 81 14.32 3.75 -6.52
N ALA A 82 14.69 3.31 -7.73
CA ALA A 82 14.26 2.03 -8.25
C ALA A 82 14.82 0.86 -7.42
N GLU A 83 16.09 0.94 -7.00
CA GLU A 83 16.71 -0.02 -6.09
C GLU A 83 16.04 -0.02 -4.72
N ALA A 84 15.81 1.14 -4.12
CA ALA A 84 15.11 1.25 -2.85
C ALA A 84 13.69 0.69 -2.93
N PHE A 85 12.97 0.96 -4.02
CA PHE A 85 11.63 0.39 -4.27
C PHE A 85 11.67 -1.14 -4.35
N LYS A 86 12.60 -1.71 -5.11
CA LYS A 86 12.77 -3.17 -5.22
C LYS A 86 13.17 -3.81 -3.89
N ALA A 87 14.05 -3.16 -3.12
CA ALA A 87 14.46 -3.62 -1.79
C ALA A 87 13.26 -3.64 -0.83
N GLY A 88 12.48 -2.56 -0.81
CA GLY A 88 11.23 -2.50 -0.05
C GLY A 88 10.26 -3.59 -0.47
N GLN A 89 10.03 -3.78 -1.77
CA GLN A 89 9.18 -4.83 -2.30
C GLN A 89 9.61 -6.21 -1.82
N SER A 90 10.90 -6.52 -1.88
CA SER A 90 11.44 -7.80 -1.40
C SER A 90 11.18 -8.01 0.09
N GLN A 91 11.41 -6.98 0.92
CA GLN A 91 11.12 -7.04 2.37
C GLN A 91 9.63 -7.29 2.63
N GLY A 92 8.76 -6.59 1.89
CA GLY A 92 7.31 -6.76 2.00
C GLY A 92 6.84 -8.17 1.63
N ILE A 93 7.41 -8.75 0.56
CA ILE A 93 7.13 -10.14 0.15
C ILE A 93 7.66 -11.15 1.16
N ALA A 94 8.81 -10.88 1.78
CA ALA A 94 9.39 -11.71 2.83
C ALA A 94 8.65 -11.60 4.18
N GLY A 95 7.72 -10.65 4.32
CA GLY A 95 7.02 -10.36 5.56
C GLY A 95 7.93 -9.77 6.65
N GLU A 96 9.03 -9.14 6.25
CA GLU A 96 9.99 -8.52 7.17
C GLU A 96 9.45 -7.20 7.74
N GLU A 97 10.07 -6.72 8.81
CA GLU A 97 9.85 -5.34 9.24
C GLU A 97 10.48 -4.40 8.20
N LEU A 98 9.80 -3.28 7.90
CA LEU A 98 10.31 -2.29 6.96
C LEU A 98 11.62 -1.69 7.49
N LEU A 99 12.71 -1.97 6.80
CA LEU A 99 13.97 -1.26 6.97
C LEU A 99 13.96 -0.03 6.07
N ILE A 100 13.92 1.15 6.68
CA ILE A 100 13.92 2.42 5.94
C ILE A 100 15.32 2.66 5.36
N GLY A 101 15.47 2.39 4.07
CA GLY A 101 16.62 2.80 3.27
C GLY A 101 16.37 4.12 2.56
N SER A 102 17.40 4.93 2.33
CA SER A 102 17.30 6.13 1.48
C SER A 102 17.25 5.76 0.00
N PRO A 103 16.41 6.40 -0.83
CA PRO A 103 15.30 7.29 -0.46
C PRO A 103 14.14 6.55 0.24
N SER A 104 13.72 7.08 1.40
CA SER A 104 12.76 6.44 2.32
C SER A 104 11.38 6.22 1.73
N ASP A 105 10.92 7.15 0.87
CA ASP A 105 9.61 7.03 0.25
C ASP A 105 9.59 5.84 -0.72
N CYS A 106 10.64 5.67 -1.52
CA CYS A 106 10.71 4.59 -2.52
C CYS A 106 10.72 3.22 -1.82
N SER A 107 11.52 3.05 -0.76
CA SER A 107 11.53 1.81 0.02
C SER A 107 10.20 1.54 0.71
N HIS A 108 9.55 2.56 1.28
CA HIS A 108 8.26 2.42 1.93
C HIS A 108 7.14 2.03 0.94
N PHE A 109 7.07 2.68 -0.22
CA PHE A 109 6.09 2.34 -1.26
C PHE A 109 6.32 0.95 -1.85
N GLY A 110 7.58 0.58 -2.09
CA GLY A 110 7.96 -0.78 -2.49
C GLY A 110 7.48 -1.81 -1.47
N TYR A 111 7.73 -1.56 -0.18
CA TYR A 111 7.30 -2.43 0.90
C TYR A 111 5.78 -2.61 0.99
N ARG A 112 5.02 -1.53 0.85
CA ARG A 112 3.55 -1.59 0.77
C ARG A 112 3.12 -2.48 -0.39
N PHE A 113 3.68 -2.28 -1.57
CA PHE A 113 3.40 -3.16 -2.72
C PHE A 113 3.76 -4.62 -2.45
N GLY A 114 4.93 -4.90 -1.86
CA GLY A 114 5.36 -6.26 -1.53
C GLY A 114 4.39 -6.96 -0.57
N ARG A 115 3.90 -6.25 0.45
CA ARG A 115 2.88 -6.77 1.36
C ARG A 115 1.52 -6.97 0.67
N SER A 116 1.09 -6.01 -0.14
CA SER A 116 -0.14 -6.11 -0.95
C SER A 116 -0.10 -7.30 -1.90
N PHE A 117 1.05 -7.53 -2.54
CA PHE A 117 1.29 -8.68 -3.41
C PHE A 117 1.13 -9.98 -2.61
N LEU A 118 1.79 -10.05 -1.45
CA LEU A 118 1.77 -11.22 -0.59
C LEU A 118 0.35 -11.62 -0.19
N THR A 119 -0.44 -10.69 0.35
CA THR A 119 -1.79 -10.99 0.85
C THR A 119 -2.78 -11.26 -0.29
N ALA A 120 -2.71 -10.50 -1.38
CA ALA A 120 -3.64 -10.63 -2.49
C ALA A 120 -3.50 -12.00 -3.18
N TYR A 121 -2.26 -12.46 -3.40
CA TYR A 121 -2.01 -13.75 -4.03
C TYR A 121 -2.16 -14.93 -3.07
N ALA A 122 -1.91 -14.73 -1.76
CA ALA A 122 -2.27 -15.72 -0.76
C ALA A 122 -3.79 -15.97 -0.71
N ARG A 123 -4.60 -14.91 -0.80
CA ARG A 123 -6.07 -15.01 -0.90
C ARG A 123 -6.53 -15.84 -2.10
N GLN A 124 -5.86 -15.68 -3.24
CA GLN A 124 -6.18 -16.41 -4.47
C GLN A 124 -5.67 -17.86 -4.47
N GLY A 125 -4.89 -18.28 -3.48
CA GLY A 125 -4.25 -19.59 -3.47
C GLY A 125 -3.13 -19.74 -4.51
N ALA A 126 -2.49 -18.63 -4.90
CA ALA A 126 -1.42 -18.63 -5.90
C ALA A 126 -0.07 -19.03 -5.28
N GLU A 127 0.06 -20.31 -4.93
CA GLU A 127 1.24 -20.89 -4.28
C GLU A 127 2.53 -20.65 -5.06
N GLU A 128 2.47 -20.58 -6.39
CA GLU A 128 3.63 -20.33 -7.26
C GLU A 128 4.20 -18.92 -7.10
N LYS A 129 3.41 -17.97 -6.60
CA LYS A 129 3.82 -16.57 -6.39
C LYS A 129 4.27 -16.30 -4.96
N VAL A 130 3.59 -16.88 -3.99
CA VAL A 130 3.79 -16.56 -2.56
C VAL A 130 4.24 -17.74 -1.71
N GLY A 131 4.32 -18.94 -2.26
CA GLY A 131 4.68 -20.17 -1.55
C GLY A 131 3.48 -20.80 -0.84
N ALA A 132 3.44 -22.13 -0.82
CA ALA A 132 2.37 -22.92 -0.22
C ALA A 132 2.17 -22.62 1.28
N SER A 133 3.25 -22.37 2.03
CA SER A 133 3.16 -22.05 3.47
C SER A 133 2.40 -20.76 3.75
N CYS A 134 2.55 -19.72 2.92
CA CYS A 134 1.79 -18.48 3.05
C CYS A 134 0.31 -18.67 2.68
N VAL A 135 0.01 -19.44 1.63
CA VAL A 135 -1.37 -19.77 1.26
C VAL A 135 -2.07 -20.54 2.38
N GLU A 136 -1.40 -21.53 2.97
CA GLU A 136 -1.96 -22.30 4.07
C GLU A 136 -2.14 -21.43 5.34
N ALA A 137 -1.15 -20.60 5.66
CA ALA A 137 -1.26 -19.66 6.77
C ALA A 137 -2.43 -18.68 6.57
N TYR A 138 -2.68 -18.23 5.33
CA TYR A 138 -3.83 -17.42 4.98
C TYR A 138 -5.15 -18.19 5.20
N ARG A 139 -5.28 -19.42 4.71
CA ARG A 139 -6.47 -20.26 4.96
C ARG A 139 -6.74 -20.45 6.45
N LEU A 140 -5.69 -20.77 7.22
CA LEU A 140 -5.78 -20.95 8.66
C LEU A 140 -6.22 -19.66 9.37
N GLY A 141 -5.60 -18.54 9.02
CA GLY A 141 -5.94 -17.22 9.54
C GLY A 141 -7.40 -16.87 9.29
N ARG A 142 -7.89 -17.09 8.06
CA ARG A 142 -9.28 -16.88 7.70
C ARG A 142 -10.24 -17.75 8.51
N ALA A 143 -9.96 -19.06 8.60
CA ALA A 143 -10.79 -19.99 9.36
C ALA A 143 -10.86 -19.63 10.85
N HIS A 144 -9.73 -19.21 11.44
CA HIS A 144 -9.68 -18.72 12.81
C HIS A 144 -10.44 -17.40 12.98
N GLY A 145 -10.34 -16.48 12.02
CA GLY A 145 -11.07 -15.22 12.05
C GLY A 145 -12.57 -15.40 11.96
N LEU A 146 -13.06 -16.30 11.10
CA LEU A 146 -14.49 -16.63 10.96
C LEU A 146 -15.06 -17.31 12.21
N ALA A 147 -14.23 -18.08 12.91
CA ALA A 147 -14.61 -18.76 14.15
C ALA A 147 -14.37 -17.91 15.41
N ASP A 148 -14.05 -16.62 15.28
CA ASP A 148 -13.69 -15.70 16.36
C ASP A 148 -12.62 -16.26 17.34
N ARG A 149 -11.71 -17.08 16.81
CA ARG A 149 -10.60 -17.62 17.60
C ARG A 149 -9.52 -16.55 17.82
N ALA A 150 -8.83 -16.65 18.94
CA ALA A 150 -7.63 -15.85 19.21
C ALA A 150 -6.58 -16.05 18.09
N MET A 151 -5.86 -14.98 17.75
CA MET A 151 -4.80 -15.03 16.76
C MET A 151 -3.64 -15.90 17.26
N THR A 152 -3.26 -16.90 16.46
CA THR A 152 -2.16 -17.84 16.73
C THR A 152 -1.30 -17.99 15.46
N PRO A 153 -0.60 -16.91 15.05
CA PRO A 153 0.15 -16.91 13.80
C PRO A 153 1.30 -17.93 13.83
N PRO A 154 1.66 -18.52 12.67
CA PRO A 154 2.87 -19.33 12.54
C PRO A 154 4.15 -18.53 12.85
N SER A 155 5.24 -19.23 13.16
CA SER A 155 6.53 -18.60 13.53
C SER A 155 7.27 -17.94 12.36
N GLY A 156 6.99 -18.34 11.12
CA GLY A 156 7.58 -17.74 9.93
C GLY A 156 7.03 -16.33 9.69
N ARG A 157 7.91 -15.38 9.36
CA ARG A 157 7.55 -13.96 9.18
C ARG A 157 6.50 -13.78 8.08
N LYS A 158 6.77 -14.39 6.93
CA LYS A 158 5.89 -14.38 5.76
C LYS A 158 4.53 -14.99 6.09
N GLU A 159 4.53 -16.17 6.68
CA GLU A 159 3.33 -16.91 7.10
C GLU A 159 2.51 -16.12 8.12
N SER A 160 3.17 -15.48 9.09
CA SER A 160 2.53 -14.61 10.07
C SER A 160 1.80 -13.45 9.40
N VAL A 161 2.41 -12.77 8.42
CA VAL A 161 1.75 -11.70 7.67
C VAL A 161 0.52 -12.22 6.92
N CYS A 162 0.63 -13.37 6.24
CA CYS A 162 -0.49 -13.98 5.50
C CYS A 162 -1.63 -14.39 6.44
N TYR A 163 -1.31 -15.00 7.60
CA TYR A 163 -2.26 -15.37 8.64
C TYR A 163 -3.01 -14.14 9.19
N MET A 164 -2.26 -13.11 9.60
CA MET A 164 -2.81 -11.93 10.27
C MET A 164 -3.72 -11.11 9.34
N ALA A 165 -3.35 -11.03 8.06
CA ALA A 165 -4.20 -10.44 7.03
C ALA A 165 -5.53 -11.19 6.94
N ALA A 166 -5.48 -12.50 6.72
CA ALA A 166 -6.68 -13.32 6.54
C ALA A 166 -7.60 -13.35 7.77
N HIS A 167 -7.01 -13.39 8.98
CA HIS A 167 -7.77 -13.33 10.24
C HIS A 167 -8.53 -12.01 10.38
N SER A 168 -7.87 -10.88 10.08
CA SER A 168 -8.50 -9.56 10.11
C SER A 168 -9.58 -9.42 9.04
N GLU A 169 -9.35 -9.99 7.85
CA GLU A 169 -10.27 -9.93 6.72
C GLU A 169 -11.53 -10.77 6.90
N ALA A 170 -11.45 -11.88 7.62
CA ALA A 170 -12.58 -12.78 7.86
C ALA A 170 -13.81 -12.05 8.44
N LYS A 171 -13.59 -10.94 9.15
CA LYS A 171 -14.64 -10.12 9.77
C LYS A 171 -15.23 -9.08 8.82
N LEU A 172 -14.55 -8.78 7.72
CA LEU A 172 -14.90 -7.74 6.77
C LEU A 172 -15.53 -8.30 5.49
N LEU A 173 -15.19 -9.54 5.14
CA LEU A 173 -15.63 -10.22 3.92
C LEU A 173 -16.17 -11.62 4.27
N PRO A 174 -17.45 -11.73 4.69
CA PRO A 174 -18.12 -13.03 4.75
C PRO A 174 -18.24 -13.62 3.34
N ASP A 175 -18.22 -14.95 3.24
CA ASP A 175 -18.27 -15.72 1.98
C ASP A 175 -19.41 -15.29 1.03
#